data_AF-A0A4Q3UP20-F1
#
_entry.id   AF-A0A4Q3UP20-F1
#
_cell.length_a   1.000
_cell.length_b   1.000
_cell.length_c   1.000
_cell.angle_alpha   90.00
_cell.angle_beta   90.00
_cell.angle_gamma   90.00
#
_symmetry.space_group_name_H-M   'P 1'
#
loop_
_entity.id
_entity.type
_entity.pdbx_description
1 polymer ?
#
loop_
_entity_poly.entity_id
_entity_poly.type
_entity_poly.pdbx_seq_one_letter_code
_entity_poly.pdbx_strand_id
1 'polypeptide(L)'
;RVVSEWATRRRRSERMTTAQVRKPPSARTIARLMTLKRDHLTKTETLTVAAIEQGAPALAEAQTLVDRFQSIVQRKAEADLDPWLQDAGSSLIASFARGIGKDLAAVRAAVTEPWSNGQTEGHVNRLKLVERQMYGRAKLDLLEARLIGAP
;
A
#
# COMPACT_ATOMS: atom_id res chain seq x y z
N ARG A 1 -36.11 -23.96 29.14
CA ARG A 1 -35.35 -22.71 29.46
C ARG A 1 -34.08 -22.53 28.62
N VAL A 2 -33.35 -23.60 28.28
CA VAL A 2 -32.10 -23.54 27.49
C VAL A 2 -32.30 -23.15 26.00
N VAL A 3 -33.39 -23.61 25.37
CA VAL A 3 -33.65 -23.35 23.93
C VAL A 3 -33.98 -21.88 23.65
N SER A 4 -34.71 -21.21 24.55
CA SER A 4 -35.03 -19.78 24.42
C SER A 4 -33.78 -18.90 24.59
N GLU A 5 -32.85 -19.28 25.47
CA GLU A 5 -31.57 -18.57 25.62
C GLU A 5 -30.64 -18.79 24.43
N TRP A 6 -30.59 -20.01 23.88
CA TRP A 6 -29.84 -20.30 22.66
C TRP A 6 -30.39 -19.53 21.45
N ALA A 7 -31.71 -19.51 21.25
CA ALA A 7 -32.35 -18.76 20.17
C ALA A 7 -32.20 -17.23 20.33
N THR A 8 -32.06 -16.74 21.57
CA THR A 8 -31.84 -15.31 21.85
C THR A 8 -30.37 -14.93 21.64
N ARG A 9 -29.42 -15.80 22.01
CA ARG A 9 -27.99 -15.61 21.70
C ARG A 9 -27.73 -15.65 20.20
N ARG A 10 -28.35 -16.59 19.49
CA ARG A 10 -28.22 -16.70 18.03
C ARG A 10 -28.81 -15.49 17.31
N ARG A 11 -30.00 -15.02 17.73
CA ARG A 11 -30.57 -13.77 17.20
C ARG A 11 -29.76 -12.53 17.55
N ARG A 12 -29.09 -12.49 18.71
CA ARG A 12 -28.13 -11.41 19.03
C ARG A 12 -26.87 -11.50 18.18
N SER A 13 -26.30 -12.68 17.96
CA SER A 13 -25.11 -12.82 17.11
C SER A 13 -25.44 -12.48 15.66
N GLU A 14 -26.58 -12.95 15.14
CA GLU A 14 -27.08 -12.59 13.81
C GLU A 14 -27.35 -11.09 13.70
N ARG A 15 -27.97 -10.47 14.72
CA ARG A 15 -28.16 -9.01 14.78
C ARG A 15 -26.84 -8.24 14.84
N MET A 16 -25.84 -8.73 15.59
CA MET A 16 -24.50 -8.13 15.66
C MET A 16 -23.78 -8.23 14.31
N THR A 17 -23.87 -9.36 13.62
CA THR A 17 -23.32 -9.53 12.26
C THR A 17 -23.98 -8.54 11.28
N THR A 18 -25.30 -8.39 11.31
CA THR A 18 -25.99 -7.37 10.48
C THR A 18 -25.72 -5.93 10.91
N ALA A 19 -25.43 -5.67 12.18
CA ALA A 19 -25.10 -4.34 12.68
C ALA A 19 -23.67 -3.92 12.31
N GLN A 20 -22.74 -4.88 12.23
CA GLN A 20 -21.36 -4.63 11.77
C GLN A 20 -21.28 -4.26 10.29
N VAL A 21 -22.28 -4.66 9.49
CA VAL A 21 -22.44 -4.26 8.08
C VAL A 21 -22.89 -2.79 7.93
N ARG A 22 -23.33 -2.11 9.00
CA ARG A 22 -23.94 -0.76 8.88
C ARG A 22 -22.97 0.42 8.87
N LYS A 23 -21.70 0.24 9.23
CA LYS A 23 -20.73 1.35 9.19
C LYS A 23 -19.77 1.11 8.03
N PRO A 24 -19.67 2.05 7.07
CA PRO A 24 -18.67 1.91 6.01
C PRO A 24 -17.28 1.78 6.66
N PRO A 25 -16.41 0.90 6.13
CA PRO A 25 -15.05 0.76 6.64
C PRO A 25 -14.32 2.10 6.59
N SER A 26 -13.34 2.28 7.48
CA SER A 26 -12.52 3.49 7.45
C SER A 26 -11.80 3.62 6.10
N ALA A 27 -11.50 4.85 5.66
CA ALA A 27 -10.72 5.07 4.44
C ALA A 27 -9.39 4.30 4.44
N ARG A 28 -8.75 4.16 5.61
CA ARG A 28 -7.53 3.36 5.78
C ARG A 28 -7.77 1.88 5.55
N THR A 29 -8.90 1.35 6.03
CA THR A 29 -9.30 -0.05 5.82
C THR A 29 -9.57 -0.29 4.33
N ILE A 30 -10.32 0.60 3.68
CA ILE A 30 -10.61 0.52 2.25
C ILE A 30 -9.29 0.54 1.47
N ALA A 31 -8.42 1.53 1.70
CA ALA A 31 -7.13 1.61 1.02
C ALA A 31 -6.31 0.33 1.21
N ARG A 32 -6.22 -0.20 2.44
CA ARG A 32 -5.52 -1.46 2.72
C ARG A 32 -6.10 -2.62 1.90
N LEU A 33 -7.41 -2.77 1.88
CA LEU A 33 -8.09 -3.84 1.15
C LEU A 33 -7.88 -3.73 -0.36
N MET A 34 -7.92 -2.52 -0.91
CA MET A 34 -7.75 -2.25 -2.34
C MET A 34 -6.28 -2.32 -2.81
N THR A 35 -5.31 -2.42 -1.90
CA THR A 35 -3.87 -2.56 -2.25
C THR A 35 -3.26 -3.90 -1.81
N LEU A 36 -4.01 -4.72 -1.07
CA LEU A 36 -3.59 -6.07 -0.70
C LEU A 36 -3.74 -7.00 -1.91
N LYS A 37 -2.80 -7.94 -2.07
CA LYS A 37 -2.97 -9.01 -3.05
C LYS A 37 -4.26 -9.76 -2.76
N ARG A 38 -5.05 -10.02 -3.82
CA ARG A 38 -6.36 -10.68 -3.73
C ARG A 38 -6.30 -12.02 -3.00
N ASP A 39 -5.19 -12.75 -3.14
CA ASP A 39 -4.98 -14.06 -2.51
C ASP A 39 -4.81 -14.01 -0.98
N HIS A 40 -4.60 -12.81 -0.42
CA HIS A 40 -4.45 -12.60 1.03
C HIS A 40 -5.75 -12.12 1.69
N LEU A 41 -6.84 -11.99 0.94
CA LEU A 41 -8.13 -11.53 1.47
C LEU A 41 -8.91 -12.71 2.08
N THR A 42 -9.44 -12.50 3.27
CA THR A 42 -10.44 -13.41 3.85
C THR A 42 -11.75 -13.33 3.06
N LYS A 43 -12.60 -14.37 3.15
CA LYS A 43 -13.92 -14.38 2.46
C LYS A 43 -14.75 -13.13 2.73
N THR A 44 -14.73 -12.63 3.97
CA THR A 44 -15.43 -11.40 4.38
C THR A 44 -14.83 -10.15 3.75
N GLU A 45 -13.51 -10.09 3.63
CA GLU A 45 -12.81 -8.98 2.97
C GLU A 45 -13.06 -9.00 1.47
N THR A 46 -13.08 -10.18 0.83
CA THR A 46 -13.44 -10.33 -0.59
C THR A 46 -14.84 -9.78 -0.88
N LEU A 47 -15.83 -10.11 -0.05
CA LEU A 47 -17.19 -9.57 -0.19
C LEU A 47 -17.22 -8.05 0.01
N THR A 48 -16.40 -7.53 0.93
CA THR A 48 -16.29 -6.09 1.16
C THR A 48 -15.66 -5.39 -0.04
N VAL A 49 -14.58 -5.94 -0.62
CA VAL A 49 -13.95 -5.43 -1.84
C VAL A 49 -14.93 -5.43 -3.01
N ALA A 50 -15.67 -6.53 -3.22
CA ALA A 50 -16.68 -6.59 -4.28
C ALA A 50 -17.76 -5.50 -4.13
N ALA A 51 -18.23 -5.26 -2.90
CA ALA A 51 -19.18 -4.18 -2.62
C ALA A 51 -18.59 -2.78 -2.89
N ILE A 52 -17.31 -2.57 -2.57
CA ILE A 52 -16.59 -1.32 -2.87
C ILE A 52 -16.45 -1.13 -4.39
N GLU A 53 -16.04 -2.16 -5.12
CA GLU A 53 -15.86 -2.10 -6.57
C GLU A 53 -17.18 -1.79 -7.29
N GLN A 54 -18.30 -2.35 -6.82
CA GLN A 54 -19.63 -2.03 -7.34
C GLN A 54 -20.08 -0.61 -7.00
N GLY A 55 -19.80 -0.13 -5.78
CA GLY A 55 -20.24 1.20 -5.33
C GLY A 55 -19.33 2.36 -5.77
N ALA A 56 -18.09 2.07 -6.15
CA ALA A 56 -17.06 3.06 -6.48
C ALA A 56 -16.18 2.58 -7.64
N PRO A 57 -16.68 2.61 -8.90
CA PRO A 57 -15.95 2.10 -10.06
C PRO A 57 -14.61 2.81 -10.30
N ALA A 58 -14.51 4.11 -10.01
CA ALA A 58 -13.25 4.85 -10.09
C ALA A 58 -12.16 4.30 -9.15
N LEU A 59 -12.55 3.72 -8.01
CA LEU A 59 -11.62 3.08 -7.08
C LEU A 59 -11.19 1.68 -7.56
N ALA A 60 -12.09 0.96 -8.23
CA ALA A 60 -11.77 -0.31 -8.89
C ALA A 60 -10.78 -0.10 -10.06
N GLU A 61 -10.97 0.97 -10.84
CA GLU A 61 -10.02 1.41 -11.86
C GLU A 61 -8.65 1.73 -11.25
N ALA A 62 -8.62 2.51 -10.16
CA ALA A 62 -7.39 2.85 -9.46
C ALA A 62 -6.62 1.61 -8.97
N GLN A 63 -7.32 0.63 -8.37
CA GLN A 63 -6.72 -0.66 -7.98
C GLN A 63 -6.14 -1.39 -9.19
N THR A 64 -6.89 -1.47 -10.30
CA THR A 64 -6.42 -2.11 -11.54
C THR A 64 -5.14 -1.44 -12.06
N LEU A 65 -5.06 -0.11 -12.02
CA LEU A 65 -3.87 0.63 -12.42
C LEU A 65 -2.69 0.38 -11.48
N VAL A 66 -2.93 0.29 -10.16
CA VAL A 66 -1.89 -0.06 -9.19
C VAL A 66 -1.35 -1.47 -9.44
N ASP A 67 -2.22 -2.45 -9.69
CA ASP A 67 -1.83 -3.82 -10.01
C ASP A 67 -1.02 -3.88 -11.31
N ARG A 68 -1.45 -3.14 -12.34
CA ARG A 68 -0.73 -3.06 -13.62
C ARG A 68 0.66 -2.46 -13.41
N PHE A 69 0.80 -1.38 -12.64
CA PHE A 69 2.11 -0.80 -12.30
C PHE A 69 3.01 -1.78 -11.56
N GLN A 70 2.48 -2.50 -10.56
CA GLN A 70 3.24 -3.53 -9.86
C GLN A 70 3.73 -4.63 -10.81
N SER A 71 2.89 -5.03 -11.76
CA SER A 71 3.25 -6.02 -12.78
C SER A 71 4.39 -5.52 -13.69
N ILE A 72 4.33 -4.25 -14.12
CA ILE A 72 5.40 -3.60 -14.91
C ILE A 72 6.74 -3.70 -14.18
N VAL A 73 6.76 -3.31 -12.90
CA VAL A 73 7.99 -3.33 -12.08
C VAL A 73 8.49 -4.77 -11.87
N GLN A 74 7.60 -5.71 -11.54
CA GLN A 74 7.98 -7.10 -11.28
C GLN A 74 8.49 -7.81 -12.54
N ARG A 75 7.90 -7.53 -13.70
CA ARG A 75 8.25 -8.15 -14.99
C ARG A 75 9.30 -7.38 -15.77
N LYS A 76 9.76 -6.24 -15.26
CA LYS A 76 10.68 -5.32 -15.94
C LYS A 76 10.18 -4.86 -17.31
N ALA A 77 8.86 -4.66 -17.45
CA ALA A 77 8.20 -4.36 -18.72
C ALA A 77 8.22 -2.85 -19.03
N GLU A 78 9.39 -2.29 -19.34
CA GLU A 78 9.56 -0.84 -19.56
C GLU A 78 8.58 -0.26 -20.60
N ALA A 79 8.30 -1.00 -21.68
CA ALA A 79 7.43 -0.56 -22.78
C ALA A 79 5.98 -0.25 -22.32
N ASP A 80 5.55 -0.83 -21.20
CA ASP A 80 4.19 -0.64 -20.65
C ASP A 80 4.08 0.62 -19.77
N LEU A 81 5.20 1.30 -19.45
CA LEU A 81 5.19 2.50 -18.59
C LEU A 81 4.47 3.68 -19.21
N ASP A 82 4.73 4.00 -20.47
CA ASP A 82 4.15 5.18 -21.13
C ASP A 82 2.63 5.02 -21.32
N PRO A 83 2.11 3.89 -21.82
CA PRO A 83 0.67 3.62 -21.83
C PRO A 83 0.08 3.68 -20.42
N TRP A 84 0.78 3.16 -19.42
CA TRP A 84 0.30 3.21 -18.04
C TRP A 84 0.19 4.64 -17.51
N LEU A 85 1.16 5.51 -17.80
CA LEU A 85 1.13 6.92 -17.41
C LEU A 85 -0.04 7.68 -18.03
N GLN A 86 -0.40 7.36 -19.28
CA GLN A 86 -1.55 7.97 -19.94
C GLN A 86 -2.85 7.62 -19.23
N ASP A 87 -3.12 6.33 -19.02
CA ASP A 87 -4.35 5.88 -18.34
C ASP A 87 -4.40 6.36 -16.88
N ALA A 88 -3.26 6.32 -16.18
CA ALA A 88 -3.19 6.75 -14.79
C ALA A 88 -3.31 8.27 -14.62
N GLY A 89 -2.96 9.05 -15.65
CA GLY A 89 -3.02 10.51 -15.64
C GLY A 89 -4.45 11.07 -15.53
N SER A 90 -5.46 10.30 -15.94
CA SER A 90 -6.88 10.68 -15.87
C SER A 90 -7.66 10.05 -14.72
N SER A 91 -7.03 9.20 -13.89
CA SER A 91 -7.70 8.44 -12.83
C SER A 91 -7.48 9.03 -11.43
N LEU A 92 -8.00 8.36 -10.39
CA LEU A 92 -7.80 8.76 -8.99
C LEU A 92 -6.32 8.75 -8.55
N ILE A 93 -5.42 8.11 -9.31
CA ILE A 93 -3.98 8.07 -9.02
C ILE A 93 -3.16 9.05 -9.89
N ALA A 94 -3.80 10.04 -10.51
CA ALA A 94 -3.13 11.03 -11.37
C ALA A 94 -1.99 11.80 -10.67
N SER A 95 -2.07 12.04 -9.35
CA SER A 95 -0.95 12.65 -8.59
C SER A 95 0.27 11.74 -8.53
N PHE A 96 0.06 10.43 -8.37
CA PHE A 96 1.12 9.42 -8.41
C PHE A 96 1.72 9.32 -9.82
N ALA A 97 0.89 9.24 -10.86
CA ALA A 97 1.35 9.23 -12.25
C ALA A 97 2.20 10.47 -12.59
N ARG A 98 1.79 11.67 -12.14
CA ARG A 98 2.58 12.90 -12.30
C ARG A 98 3.92 12.85 -11.57
N GLY A 99 3.96 12.24 -10.37
CA GLY A 99 5.22 12.01 -9.64
C GLY A 99 6.16 11.11 -10.43
N ILE A 100 5.66 9.96 -10.89
CA ILE A 100 6.41 9.02 -11.74
C ILE A 100 6.91 9.70 -13.02
N GLY A 101 6.07 10.52 -13.66
CA GLY A 101 6.45 11.26 -14.87
C GLY A 101 7.59 12.26 -14.66
N LYS A 102 7.68 12.92 -13.48
CA LYS A 102 8.79 13.82 -13.16
C LYS A 102 10.12 13.09 -13.05
N ASP A 103 10.10 11.85 -12.54
CA ASP A 103 11.27 11.01 -12.30
C ASP A 103 11.38 9.85 -13.31
N LEU A 104 10.80 10.01 -14.51
CA LEU A 104 10.61 8.90 -15.46
C LEU A 104 11.91 8.19 -15.82
N ALA A 105 13.00 8.93 -16.01
CA ALA A 105 14.32 8.34 -16.30
C ALA A 105 14.80 7.42 -15.17
N ALA A 106 14.64 7.86 -13.91
CA ALA A 106 15.00 7.06 -12.74
C ALA A 106 14.07 5.84 -12.58
N VAL A 107 12.78 6.00 -12.88
CA VAL A 107 11.81 4.89 -12.83
C VAL A 107 12.10 3.85 -13.92
N ARG A 108 12.41 4.27 -15.15
CA ARG A 108 12.82 3.37 -16.23
C ARG A 108 14.07 2.59 -15.84
N ALA A 109 15.10 3.28 -15.33
CA ALA A 109 16.30 2.63 -14.82
C ALA A 109 15.97 1.64 -13.70
N ALA A 110 15.09 1.97 -12.75
CA ALA A 110 14.68 1.06 -11.69
C ALA A 110 13.93 -0.19 -12.21
N VAL A 111 13.28 -0.10 -13.37
CA VAL A 111 12.58 -1.22 -14.02
C VAL A 111 13.56 -2.09 -14.80
N THR A 112 14.50 -1.50 -15.55
CA THR A 112 15.39 -2.24 -16.47
C THR A 112 16.64 -2.76 -15.79
N GLU A 113 17.27 -1.96 -14.93
CA GLU A 113 18.55 -2.28 -14.33
C GLU A 113 18.44 -3.43 -13.30
N PRO A 114 19.52 -4.18 -13.06
CA PRO A 114 19.58 -5.17 -12.00
C PRO A 114 19.85 -4.53 -10.62
N TRP A 115 20.25 -3.26 -10.59
CA TRP A 115 20.69 -2.55 -9.39
C TRP A 115 19.51 -2.02 -8.59
N SER A 116 19.59 -2.20 -7.26
CA SER A 116 18.61 -1.65 -6.33
C SER A 116 19.28 -0.64 -5.41
N ASN A 117 18.68 0.54 -5.28
CA ASN A 117 19.08 1.55 -4.28
C ASN A 117 18.73 1.15 -2.84
N GLY A 118 18.14 -0.03 -2.61
CA GLY A 118 17.68 -0.46 -1.29
C GLY A 118 18.79 -0.50 -0.22
N GLN A 119 20.01 -0.90 -0.57
CA GLN A 119 21.14 -0.90 0.37
C GLN A 119 21.55 0.52 0.76
N THR A 120 21.68 1.41 -0.24
CA THR A 120 22.00 2.82 -0.03
C THR A 120 20.93 3.50 0.83
N GLU A 121 19.65 3.30 0.51
CA GLU A 121 18.53 3.82 1.29
C GLU A 121 18.50 3.23 2.71
N GLY A 122 18.88 1.97 2.88
CA GLY A 122 19.04 1.34 4.19
C GLY A 122 20.08 2.04 5.06
N HIS A 123 21.27 2.31 4.50
CA HIS A 123 22.33 3.06 5.19
C HIS A 123 21.90 4.50 5.50
N VAL A 124 21.27 5.17 4.54
CA VAL A 124 20.73 6.53 4.73
C VAL A 124 19.66 6.55 5.83
N ASN A 125 18.80 5.54 5.89
CA ASN A 125 17.78 5.44 6.93
C ASN A 125 18.39 5.17 8.32
N ARG A 126 19.41 4.30 8.41
CA ARG A 126 20.17 4.08 9.66
C ARG A 126 20.82 5.38 10.14
N LEU A 127 21.44 6.14 9.23
CA LEU A 127 22.03 7.43 9.54
C LEU A 127 20.97 8.43 10.03
N LYS A 128 19.88 8.60 9.27
CA LYS A 128 18.75 9.47 9.64
C LYS A 128 18.12 9.09 10.98
N LEU A 129 18.10 7.80 11.33
CA LEU A 129 17.60 7.33 12.62
C LEU A 129 18.48 7.82 13.77
N VAL A 130 19.81 7.70 13.64
CA VAL A 130 20.75 8.20 14.66
C VAL A 130 20.62 9.72 14.80
N GLU A 131 20.59 10.45 13.69
CA GLU A 131 20.35 11.90 13.66
C GLU A 131 19.07 12.30 14.43
N ARG A 132 17.96 11.59 14.19
CA ARG A 132 16.67 11.83 14.87
C ARG A 132 16.71 11.51 16.36
N GLN A 133 17.35 10.40 16.76
CA GLN A 133 17.52 10.05 18.18
C GLN A 133 18.33 11.09 18.94
N MET A 134 19.19 11.82 18.23
CA MET A 134 20.07 12.85 18.79
C MET A 134 19.51 14.26 18.59
N TYR A 135 18.25 14.39 18.15
CA TYR A 135 17.59 15.68 17.92
C TYR A 135 18.39 16.60 16.98
N GLY A 136 19.01 16.03 15.93
CA GLY A 136 19.79 16.77 14.94
C GLY A 136 21.16 17.25 15.45
N ARG A 137 21.67 16.68 16.55
CA ARG A 137 22.97 17.04 17.15
C ARG A 137 24.07 16.04 16.82
N ALA A 138 23.87 15.17 15.83
CA ALA A 138 24.84 14.16 15.45
C ALA A 138 25.78 14.72 14.37
N LYS A 139 26.84 15.41 14.82
CA LYS A 139 27.94 15.83 13.95
C LYS A 139 28.69 14.62 13.37
N LEU A 140 29.50 14.82 12.33
CA LEU A 140 30.14 13.72 11.58
C LEU A 140 30.95 12.77 12.47
N ASP A 141 31.74 13.31 13.41
CA ASP A 141 32.49 12.56 14.41
C ASP A 141 31.59 11.62 15.24
N LEU A 142 30.42 12.12 15.64
CA LEU A 142 29.46 11.38 16.44
C LEU A 142 28.67 10.33 15.64
N LEU A 143 28.40 10.63 14.36
CA LEU A 143 27.81 9.68 13.42
C LEU A 143 28.79 8.54 13.10
N GLU A 144 30.05 8.87 12.86
CA GLU A 144 31.12 7.90 12.60
C GLU A 144 31.30 6.95 13.79
N ALA A 145 31.39 7.50 15.01
CA ALA A 145 31.48 6.70 16.24
C ALA A 145 30.30 5.72 16.41
N ARG A 146 29.07 6.10 16.01
CA ARG A 146 27.87 5.26 16.18
C ARG A 146 27.59 4.30 15.02
N LEU A 147 28.04 4.63 13.82
CA LEU A 147 27.72 3.85 12.62
C LEU A 147 28.85 2.91 12.21
N ILE A 148 30.10 3.33 12.42
CA ILE A 148 31.33 2.65 11.99
C ILE A 148 32.11 2.10 13.20
N GLY A 149 32.13 2.84 14.31
CA GLY A 149 32.93 2.52 15.51
C GLY A 149 32.33 1.55 16.52
N ALA A 150 31.16 0.95 16.26
CA ALA A 150 30.60 -0.09 17.14
C ALA A 150 31.12 -1.48 16.69
N PRO A 151 31.70 -2.30 17.60
CA PRO A 151 32.10 -3.68 17.28
C PRO A 151 30.91 -4.56 16.89
#